data_AF-A0A8T6W4G9-F1
#
_entry.id   AF-A0A8T6W4G9-F1
#
_cell.length_a   1.000
_cell.length_b   1.000
_cell.length_c   1.000
_cell.angle_alpha   90.00
_cell.angle_beta   90.00
_cell.angle_gamma   90.00
#
_symmetry.space_group_name_H-M   'P 1'
#
loop_
_entity.id
_entity.type
_entity.pdbx_description
1 polymer ?
#
loop_
_entity_poly.entity_id
_entity_poly.type
_entity_poly.pdbx_seq_one_letter_code
_entity_poly.pdbx_strand_id
1 'polypeptide(L)' 'EENLYTCSADTNVHIADMIKEHDLNRVVVASCTPRTHEPLFRDTLREAGLNPYLFEMANIRDQCSWVH' A
#
# COMPACT_ATOMS: atom_id res chain seq x y z
N GLU A 1 11.56 -4.34 -5.88
CA GLU A 1 12.38 -3.19 -5.45
C GLU A 1 12.27 -3.03 -3.94
N GLU A 2 13.36 -2.71 -3.25
CA GLU A 2 13.30 -2.30 -1.84
C GLU A 2 12.97 -0.82 -1.76
N ASN A 3 11.77 -0.51 -1.28
CA ASN A 3 11.31 0.87 -1.13
C ASN A 3 11.44 1.29 0.34
N LEU A 4 12.33 2.24 0.61
CA LEU A 4 12.62 2.71 1.97
C LEU A 4 11.41 3.42 2.63
N TYR A 5 10.47 3.95 1.84
CA TYR A 5 9.29 4.65 2.34
C TYR A 5 8.05 4.37 1.49
N THR A 6 7.35 3.27 1.79
CA THR A 6 6.16 2.88 1.02
C THR A 6 5.01 3.91 1.05
N CYS A 7 5.00 4.83 2.01
CA CYS A 7 4.01 5.91 2.09
C CYS A 7 4.44 7.22 1.39
N SER A 8 5.56 7.25 0.69
CA SER A 8 5.96 8.42 -0.09
C SER A 8 5.00 8.66 -1.27
N ALA A 9 4.90 9.92 -1.71
CA ALA A 9 4.08 10.28 -2.86
C ALA A 9 4.50 9.49 -4.12
N ASP A 10 5.81 9.28 -4.31
CA ASP A 10 6.36 8.51 -5.42
C ASP A 10 5.90 7.03 -5.38
N THR A 11 5.79 6.45 -4.18
CA THR A 11 5.33 5.06 -4.04
C THR A 11 3.86 4.90 -4.37
N ASN A 12 3.03 5.89 -4.00
CA ASN A 12 1.61 5.86 -4.35
C ASN A 12 1.41 5.91 -5.87
N VAL A 13 2.17 6.77 -6.57
CA VAL A 13 2.16 6.81 -8.03
C VAL A 13 2.59 5.46 -8.60
N HIS A 14 3.67 4.89 -8.09
CA HIS A 14 4.15 3.58 -8.54
C HIS A 14 3.13 2.45 -8.32
N ILE A 15 2.43 2.42 -7.17
CA ILE A 15 1.36 1.46 -6.91
C ILE A 15 0.21 1.64 -7.92
N ALA A 16 -0.21 2.89 -8.18
CA ALA A 16 -1.27 3.17 -9.14
C ALA A 16 -0.90 2.75 -10.57
N ASP A 17 0.36 2.94 -10.96
CA ASP A 17 0.88 2.52 -12.27
C ASP A 17 0.93 0.99 -12.37
N MET A 18 1.42 0.30 -11.35
CA MET A 18 1.42 -1.17 -11.32
C MET A 18 0.02 -1.77 -11.38
N ILE A 19 -0.97 -1.15 -10.74
CA ILE A 19 -2.37 -1.60 -10.82
C ILE A 19 -2.85 -1.59 -12.26
N LYS A 20 -2.53 -0.54 -13.02
CA LYS A 20 -2.94 -0.37 -14.42
C LYS A 20 -2.14 -1.25 -15.37
N GLU A 21 -0.83 -1.34 -15.17
CA GLU A 21 0.08 -2.12 -16.03
C GLU A 21 -0.22 -3.62 -15.96
N HIS A 22 -0.51 -4.13 -14.76
CA HIS A 22 -0.68 -5.56 -14.52
C HIS A 22 -2.14 -5.99 -14.34
N ASP A 23 -3.10 -5.08 -14.55
CA ASP A 23 -4.54 -5.32 -14.34
C ASP A 23 -4.82 -5.94 -12.95
N LEU A 24 -4.21 -5.35 -11.91
CA LEU A 24 -4.28 -5.89 -10.56
C LEU A 24 -5.69 -5.70 -9.99
N ASN A 25 -6.19 -6.75 -9.34
CA ASN A 25 -7.49 -6.74 -8.70
C ASN A 25 -7.41 -6.67 -7.16
N ARG A 26 -6.22 -6.80 -6.56
CA ARG A 26 -5.99 -6.75 -5.10
C ARG A 26 -4.61 -6.16 -4.83
N VAL A 27 -4.47 -5.44 -3.72
CA VAL A 27 -3.18 -4.87 -3.27
C VAL A 27 -2.98 -5.20 -1.80
N VAL A 28 -1.79 -5.69 -1.45
CA VAL A 28 -1.37 -5.89 -0.06
C VAL A 28 -0.10 -5.07 0.20
N VAL A 29 -0.10 -4.23 1.23
CA VAL A 29 1.09 -3.48 1.65
C VAL A 29 1.59 -3.99 2.99
N ALA A 30 2.83 -4.49 3.02
CA ALA A 30 3.50 -4.90 4.24
C ALA A 30 4.37 -3.75 4.78
N SER A 31 3.92 -3.07 5.83
CA SER A 31 4.63 -1.92 6.39
C SER A 31 4.26 -1.71 7.87
N CYS A 32 3.70 -0.54 8.20
CA CYS A 32 3.34 -0.13 9.55
C CYS A 32 1.88 -0.41 9.90
N THR A 33 1.40 0.14 11.02
CA THR A 33 0.00 0.03 11.44
C THR A 33 -0.99 0.60 10.42
N PRO A 34 -2.13 -0.07 10.18
CA PRO A 34 -3.15 0.38 9.22
C PRO A 34 -3.75 1.75 9.57
N ARG A 35 -3.81 2.10 10.86
CA ARG A 35 -4.51 3.29 11.35
C ARG A 35 -4.08 4.59 10.67
N THR A 36 -2.81 4.72 10.27
CA THR A 36 -2.27 5.98 9.75
C THR A 36 -2.23 6.03 8.22
N HIS A 37 -1.84 4.94 7.56
CA HIS A 37 -1.56 4.95 6.12
C HIS A 37 -2.55 4.16 5.27
N GLU A 38 -3.42 3.34 5.87
CA GLU A 38 -4.47 2.65 5.11
C GLU A 38 -5.38 3.61 4.32
N PRO A 39 -5.83 4.76 4.86
CA PRO A 39 -6.63 5.71 4.07
C PRO A 39 -5.90 6.22 2.83
N LEU A 40 -4.58 6.47 2.94
CA LEU A 40 -3.74 6.94 1.84
C LEU A 40 -3.69 5.92 0.69
N PHE A 41 -3.39 4.66 1.01
CA PHE A 41 -3.33 3.61 -0.01
C PHE A 41 -4.71 3.33 -0.62
N ARG A 42 -5.79 3.41 0.17
CA ARG A 42 -7.16 3.30 -0.35
C ARG A 42 -7.49 4.40 -1.35
N ASP A 43 -7.03 5.63 -1.11
CA ASP A 43 -7.20 6.72 -2.06
C ASP A 43 -6.39 6.48 -3.35
N THR A 44 -5.16 5.96 -3.23
CA THR A 44 -4.35 5.52 -4.39
C THR A 44 -5.05 4.45 -5.23
N LEU A 45 -5.66 3.43 -4.59
CA LEU A 45 -6.46 2.43 -5.32
C LEU A 45 -7.63 3.08 -6.06
N ARG A 46 -8.32 4.02 -5.41
CA ARG A 46 -9.46 4.74 -6.02
C ARG A 46 -9.02 5.53 -7.25
N GLU A 47 -7.89 6.21 -7.20
CA GLU A 47 -7.30 6.94 -8.33
C GLU A 47 -6.86 6.00 -9.46
N ALA A 48 -6.43 4.78 -9.12
CA ALA A 48 -6.10 3.75 -10.08
C ALA A 48 -7.33 3.05 -10.69
N GLY A 49 -8.55 3.38 -10.24
CA GLY A 49 -9.80 2.76 -10.71
C GLY A 49 -10.15 1.43 -10.03
N LEU A 50 -9.42 1.06 -8.97
CA LEU A 50 -9.67 -0.14 -8.18
C LEU A 50 -10.55 0.19 -6.96
N ASN A 51 -11.40 -0.76 -6.56
CA ASN A 51 -12.22 -0.59 -5.37
C ASN A 51 -11.31 -0.49 -4.11
N PRO A 52 -11.42 0.57 -3.29
CA PRO A 52 -10.54 0.80 -2.13
C PRO A 52 -10.63 -0.31 -1.07
N TYR A 53 -11.71 -1.09 -1.03
CA TYR A 53 -11.87 -2.21 -0.09
C TYR A 53 -11.19 -3.50 -0.57
N LEU A 54 -10.49 -3.45 -1.70
CA LEU A 54 -9.66 -4.53 -2.24
C LEU A 54 -8.19 -4.40 -1.82
N PHE A 55 -7.94 -3.60 -0.78
CA PHE A 55 -6.65 -3.32 -0.16
C PHE A 55 -6.55 -4.01 1.20
N GLU A 56 -5.38 -4.56 1.51
CA GLU A 56 -5.03 -5.10 2.83
C GLU A 56 -3.67 -4.57 3.29
N MET A 57 -3.50 -4.35 4.60
CA MET A 57 -2.23 -3.89 5.17
C MET A 57 -1.70 -4.88 6.20
N ALA A 58 -0.53 -5.44 5.93
CA ALA A 58 0.20 -6.31 6.85
C ALA A 58 1.17 -5.48 7.71
N ASN A 59 0.96 -5.46 9.03
CA ASN A 59 1.84 -4.72 9.94
C ASN A 59 3.07 -5.57 10.29
N ILE A 60 4.18 -5.33 9.58
CA ILE A 60 5.46 -6.02 9.81
C ILE A 60 6.45 -5.16 10.62
N ARG A 61 6.09 -3.92 10.94
CA ARG A 61 6.94 -3.01 11.70
C ARG A 61 6.70 -3.15 13.20
N ASP A 62 5.54 -2.68 13.66
CA ASP A 62 5.21 -2.60 15.08
C ASP A 62 4.99 -3.99 15.70
N GLN A 63 4.51 -4.95 14.90
CA GLN A 63 4.24 -6.33 15.33
C GLN A 63 5.36 -7.33 15.00
N CYS A 64 6.45 -6.88 14.37
CA CYS A 64 7.58 -7.77 14.05
C CYS A 64 8.92 -7.03 14.18
N SER A 65 9.31 -6.18 13.23
CA SER A 65 10.67 -5.60 13.19
C SER A 65 11.09 -4.75 14.39
N TRP A 66 10.15 -4.24 15.19
CA TRP A 66 10.44 -3.47 16.41
C TRP A 66 10.47 -4.31 17.68
N VAL A 67 9.88 -5.51 17.66
CA VAL A 67 9.72 -6.38 18.83
C VAL A 67 10.55 -7.66 18.73
N HIS A 68 11.25 -7.86 17.61
CA HIS A 68 12.13 -9.00 17.29
C HIS A 68 13.43 -8.48 16.69
#